data_AF-A0A842WTP2-F1
#
_entry.id   AF-A0A842WTP2-F1
#
_cell.length_a   1.000
_cell.length_b   1.000
_cell.length_c   1.000
_cell.angle_alpha   90.00
_cell.angle_beta   90.00
_cell.angle_gamma   90.00
#
_symmetry.space_group_name_H-M   'P 1'
#
loop_
_entity.id
_entity.type
_entity.pdbx_description
1 polymer ?
#
loop_
_entity_poly.entity_id
_entity_poly.type
_entity_poly.pdbx_seq_one_letter_code
_entity_poly.pdbx_strand_id
1 'polypeptide(L)'
;MKEPVYKIIVGMVLVFIGLSILLLSNVTEFETFYFIFPFFFIGSGSDIGVWVFLLVVGLMVWLLLGGFSRIGNYPHKTTQDGSIYLRTDKKCDNCGSAIPTNASFCQVCGSPVLPE
;
A
#
# COMPACT_ATOMS: atom_id res chain seq x y z
N MET A 1 18.07 5.80 8.23
CA MET A 1 17.23 5.97 7.02
C MET A 1 15.79 5.75 7.43
N LYS A 2 14.88 6.66 7.04
CA LYS A 2 13.46 6.66 7.43
C LYS A 2 12.87 5.26 7.17
N GLU A 3 12.33 4.62 8.20
CA GLU A 3 11.79 3.25 8.14
C GLU A 3 10.88 2.91 6.93
N PRO A 4 10.07 3.83 6.38
CA PRO A 4 9.29 3.49 5.18
C PRO A 4 10.14 3.35 3.91
N VAL A 5 11.27 4.05 3.82
CA VAL A 5 12.07 4.14 2.59
C VAL A 5 12.87 2.86 2.36
N TYR A 6 13.43 2.26 3.42
CA TYR A 6 14.23 1.05 3.25
C TYR A 6 13.38 -0.15 2.80
N LYS A 7 12.12 -0.25 3.26
CA LYS A 7 11.20 -1.32 2.83
C LYS A 7 10.88 -1.24 1.33
N ILE A 8 10.74 -0.02 0.79
CA ILE A 8 10.49 0.19 -0.64
C ILE A 8 11.74 -0.14 -1.46
N ILE A 9 12.93 0.29 -1.01
CA ILE A 9 14.20 0.00 -1.69
C ILE A 9 14.44 -1.51 -1.75
N VAL A 10 14.23 -2.22 -0.64
CA VAL A 10 14.38 -3.68 -0.57
C VAL A 10 13.43 -4.37 -1.54
N GLY A 11 12.16 -3.93 -1.60
CA GLY A 11 11.19 -4.47 -2.56
C GLY A 11 11.63 -4.26 -4.01
N MET A 12 12.12 -3.07 -4.37
CA MET A 12 12.59 -2.76 -5.72
C MET A 12 13.80 -3.60 -6.13
N VAL A 13 14.76 -3.79 -5.22
CA VAL A 13 15.95 -4.62 -5.45
C VAL A 13 15.54 -6.08 -5.71
N LEU A 14 14.60 -6.61 -4.92
CA LEU A 14 14.13 -7.99 -5.07
C LEU A 14 13.42 -8.23 -6.41
N VAL A 15 12.61 -7.25 -6.85
CA VAL A 15 11.96 -7.28 -8.18
C VAL A 15 13.00 -7.25 -9.30
N PHE A 16 14.01 -6.39 -9.20
CA PHE A 16 15.07 -6.29 -10.22
C PHE A 16 15.90 -7.55 -10.34
N ILE A 17 16.25 -8.16 -9.20
CA ILE A 17 16.97 -9.44 -9.15
C ILE A 17 16.11 -10.54 -9.80
N GLY A 18 14.82 -10.63 -9.45
CA GLY A 18 13.91 -11.61 -10.05
C GLY A 18 13.76 -11.45 -11.57
N LEU A 19 13.65 -10.21 -12.05
CA LEU A 19 13.58 -9.91 -13.48
C LEU A 19 14.88 -10.28 -14.21
N SER A 20 16.03 -10.01 -13.58
CA SER A 20 17.35 -10.34 -14.14
C SER A 20 17.56 -11.85 -14.25
N ILE A 21 17.13 -12.61 -13.25
CA ILE A 21 17.18 -14.08 -13.26
C ILE A 21 16.28 -14.64 -14.38
N LEU A 22 15.07 -14.12 -14.55
CA LEU A 22 14.18 -14.53 -15.64
C LEU A 22 14.77 -14.25 -17.03
N LEU A 23 15.44 -13.11 -17.21
CA LEU A 23 16.13 -12.77 -18.46
C LEU A 23 17.31 -13.70 -18.73
N LEU A 24 18.08 -14.07 -17.70
CA LEU A 24 19.18 -15.02 -17.80
C LEU A 24 18.69 -16.44 -18.12
N SER A 25 17.53 -16.84 -17.60
CA SER A 25 16.92 -18.16 -17.86
C SER A 25 16.37 -18.32 -19.29
N ASN A 26 16.10 -17.23 -20.00
CA ASN A 26 15.56 -17.26 -21.37
C ASN A 26 16.64 -17.34 -22.47
N VAL A 27 17.92 -17.47 -22.11
CA VAL A 27 19.01 -17.61 -23.09
C VAL A 27 19.12 -19.03 -23.65
N THR A 28 18.42 -20.01 -23.06
CA THR A 28 18.37 -21.39 -23.55
C THR A 28 17.06 -21.65 -24.30
N GLU A 29 17.05 -21.24 -25.57
CA GLU A 29 16.29 -21.79 -26.70
C GLU A 29 14.81 -22.22 -26.53
N PHE A 30 13.96 -21.42 -27.20
CA PHE A 30 12.65 -21.72 -27.80
C PHE A 30 11.47 -22.04 -26.87
N GLU A 31 10.83 -20.95 -26.40
CA GLU A 31 9.43 -20.73 -25.97
C GLU A 31 9.46 -19.93 -24.66
N THR A 32 9.78 -18.63 -24.77
CA THR A 32 9.92 -17.77 -23.60
C THR A 32 8.54 -17.34 -23.10
N PHE A 33 8.14 -17.87 -21.94
CA PHE A 33 6.93 -17.45 -21.22
C PHE A 33 7.23 -16.21 -20.37
N TYR A 34 6.49 -15.13 -20.57
CA TYR A 34 6.64 -13.90 -19.79
C TYR A 34 5.47 -13.73 -18.81
N PHE A 35 5.81 -13.66 -17.52
CA PHE A 35 4.86 -13.39 -16.43
C PHE A 35 5.04 -11.95 -15.93
N ILE A 36 4.11 -11.07 -16.30
CA ILE A 36 4.01 -9.72 -15.76
C ILE A 36 2.68 -9.65 -15.02
N PHE A 37 2.72 -9.87 -13.71
CA PHE A 37 1.53 -9.88 -12.86
C PHE A 37 0.63 -8.65 -13.14
N PRO A 38 -0.67 -8.79 -13.47
CA PRO A 38 -1.51 -10.01 -13.52
C PRO A 38 -1.77 -10.61 -14.93
N PHE A 39 -1.01 -10.22 -15.96
CA PHE A 39 -1.29 -10.57 -17.36
C PHE A 39 -0.43 -11.74 -17.87
N PHE A 40 -1.06 -12.59 -18.70
CA PHE A 40 -0.45 -13.76 -19.33
C PHE A 40 -0.24 -13.50 -20.82
N PHE A 41 0.99 -13.66 -21.32
CA PHE A 41 1.31 -13.54 -22.74
C PHE A 41 2.13 -14.74 -23.22
N ILE A 42 1.64 -15.39 -24.28
CA ILE A 42 2.26 -16.54 -24.94
C ILE A 42 2.60 -16.08 -26.37
N GLY A 43 3.88 -16.06 -26.74
CA GLY A 43 4.28 -15.62 -28.08
C GLY A 43 5.71 -15.99 -28.45
N SER A 44 5.90 -16.43 -29.69
CA SER A 44 7.20 -16.72 -30.29
C SER A 44 7.98 -15.41 -30.52
N GLY A 45 9.29 -15.45 -30.23
CA GLY A 45 10.19 -14.29 -30.21
C GLY A 45 10.38 -13.62 -31.58
N SER A 46 9.37 -12.86 -32.02
CA SER A 46 9.56 -11.80 -33.00
C SER A 46 10.11 -10.56 -32.29
N ASP A 47 10.90 -9.76 -33.00
CA ASP A 47 11.53 -8.51 -32.53
C ASP A 47 10.59 -7.60 -31.70
N ILE A 48 9.29 -7.67 -31.98
CA ILE A 48 8.22 -6.97 -31.26
C ILE A 48 8.23 -7.26 -29.75
N GLY A 49 8.55 -8.49 -29.31
CA GLY A 49 8.58 -8.84 -27.89
C GLY A 49 9.66 -8.07 -27.12
N VAL A 50 10.83 -7.86 -27.74
CA VAL A 50 11.93 -7.09 -27.16
C VAL A 50 11.55 -5.60 -27.08
N TRP A 51 10.92 -5.07 -28.13
CA TRP A 51 10.46 -3.67 -28.13
C TRP A 51 9.37 -3.41 -27.08
N VAL A 52 8.40 -4.33 -26.92
CA VAL A 52 7.37 -4.24 -25.89
C VAL A 52 7.99 -4.33 -24.50
N PHE A 53 8.94 -5.24 -24.29
CA PHE A 53 9.66 -5.36 -23.03
C PHE A 53 10.42 -4.07 -22.68
N LEU A 54 11.17 -3.50 -23.64
CA LEU A 54 11.88 -2.24 -23.44
C LEU A 54 10.94 -1.06 -23.16
N LEU A 55 9.76 -1.02 -23.79
CA LEU A 55 8.74 -0.01 -23.51
C LEU A 55 8.22 -0.14 -22.08
N VAL A 56 7.86 -1.37 -21.65
CA VAL A 56 7.35 -1.64 -20.30
C VAL A 56 8.40 -1.32 -19.24
N VAL A 57 9.65 -1.77 -19.44
CA VAL A 57 10.76 -1.47 -18.51
C VAL A 57 11.06 0.03 -18.48
N GLY A 58 11.08 0.70 -19.63
CA GLY A 58 11.29 2.14 -19.72
C GLY A 58 10.19 2.94 -19.02
N LEU A 59 8.93 2.55 -19.17
CA LEU A 59 7.78 3.15 -18.49
C LEU A 59 7.85 2.90 -16.98
N MET A 60 8.21 1.69 -16.56
CA MET A 60 8.41 1.34 -15.16
C MET A 60 9.54 2.17 -14.53
N VAL A 61 10.69 2.30 -15.20
CA VAL A 61 11.82 3.12 -14.75
C VAL A 61 11.43 4.61 -14.72
N TRP A 62 10.70 5.10 -15.72
CA TRP A 62 10.21 6.48 -15.74
C TRP A 62 9.19 6.77 -14.63
N LEU A 63 8.33 5.80 -14.27
CA LEU A 63 7.43 5.91 -13.11
C LEU A 63 8.18 5.80 -11.78
N LEU A 64 9.24 5.00 -11.69
CA LEU A 64 10.04 4.91 -10.48
C LEU A 64 10.91 6.16 -10.27
N LEU A 65 11.50 6.71 -11.33
CA LEU A 65 12.32 7.92 -11.27
C LEU A 65 11.47 9.21 -11.23
N GLY A 66 10.39 9.27 -12.01
CA GLY A 66 9.52 10.45 -12.15
C GLY A 66 8.28 10.42 -11.25
N GLY A 67 7.72 9.25 -10.97
CA GLY A 67 6.55 9.08 -10.11
C GLY A 67 6.85 9.23 -8.62
N PHE A 68 8.10 8.98 -8.18
CA PHE A 68 8.51 9.28 -6.80
C PHE A 68 8.46 10.79 -6.48
N SER A 69 8.70 11.65 -7.49
CA SER A 69 8.55 13.10 -7.32
C SER A 69 7.11 13.54 -7.07
N ARG A 70 6.11 12.72 -7.42
CA ARG A 70 4.69 12.99 -7.07
C ARG A 70 4.23 12.33 -5.77
N ILE A 71 5.00 11.38 -5.23
CA ILE A 71 4.76 10.73 -3.93
C ILE A 71 5.28 11.57 -2.75
N GLY A 72 6.05 12.63 -3.01
CA GLY A 72 6.51 13.58 -1.99
C GLY A 72 5.41 14.37 -1.28
N ASN A 73 4.17 14.35 -1.81
CA ASN A 73 3.00 14.97 -1.21
C ASN A 73 1.88 13.96 -0.94
N TYR A 74 2.19 12.73 -0.52
CA TYR A 74 1.24 12.12 0.42
C TYR A 74 1.36 12.94 1.69
N PRO A 75 0.36 13.76 2.06
CA PRO A 75 0.29 14.20 3.44
C PRO A 75 0.21 12.91 4.23
N HIS A 76 1.32 12.55 4.85
CA HIS A 76 1.32 11.59 5.92
C HIS A 76 0.42 12.27 6.95
N LYS A 77 -0.88 11.97 6.91
CA LYS A 77 -1.74 12.07 8.09
C LYS A 77 -1.13 11.06 9.04
N THR A 78 -0.06 11.49 9.69
CA THR A 78 0.24 11.09 11.04
C THR A 78 -1.10 11.26 11.74
N THR A 79 -1.79 10.15 11.97
CA THR A 79 -2.61 9.97 13.15
C THR A 79 -1.68 10.13 14.36
N GLN A 80 -1.20 11.37 14.55
CA GLN A 80 -0.90 11.95 15.84
C GLN A 80 -2.27 12.49 16.24
N ASP A 81 -3.09 11.69 16.91
CA ASP A 81 -2.91 11.43 18.34
C ASP A 81 -2.48 12.70 19.08
N GLY A 82 -3.32 13.72 18.91
CA GLY A 82 -3.52 14.80 19.87
C GLY A 82 -4.96 14.70 20.34
N SER A 83 -5.27 13.64 21.09
CA SER A 83 -6.37 13.57 22.06
C SER A 83 -7.68 14.30 21.69
N ILE A 84 -8.58 13.61 20.97
CA ILE A 84 -10.01 13.89 21.14
C ILE A 84 -10.38 13.33 22.50
N TYR A 85 -10.16 14.10 23.57
CA TYR A 85 -10.87 13.84 24.81
C TYR A 85 -12.34 14.14 24.51
N LEU A 86 -13.15 13.11 24.25
CA LEU A 86 -14.59 13.33 24.30
C LEU A 86 -14.90 13.82 25.71
N ARG A 87 -15.35 15.08 25.81
CA ARG A 87 -15.84 15.61 27.07
C ARG A 87 -16.86 14.63 27.62
N THR A 88 -16.59 14.21 28.84
CA THR A 88 -17.39 13.23 29.55
C THR A 88 -18.06 13.98 30.67
N ASP A 89 -19.24 14.52 30.39
CA ASP A 89 -19.97 15.33 31.35
C ASP A 89 -20.86 14.45 32.26
N LYS A 90 -21.07 13.17 31.88
CA LYS A 90 -22.01 12.26 32.54
C LYS A 90 -21.42 10.86 32.79
N LYS A 91 -21.89 10.23 33.86
CA LYS A 91 -21.59 8.81 34.19
C LYS A 91 -22.81 7.96 33.89
N CYS A 92 -22.57 6.70 33.54
CA CYS A 92 -23.62 5.73 33.33
C CYS A 92 -24.33 5.39 34.66
N ASP A 93 -25.65 5.51 34.71
CA ASP A 93 -26.43 5.11 35.89
C ASP A 93 -26.42 3.60 36.15
N ASN A 94 -26.15 2.80 35.12
CA ASN A 94 -26.16 1.34 35.23
C ASN A 94 -24.80 0.75 35.66
N CYS A 95 -23.68 1.28 35.17
CA CYS A 95 -22.34 0.72 35.45
C CYS A 95 -21.32 1.73 36.00
N GLY A 96 -21.66 3.01 36.10
CA GLY A 96 -20.79 4.07 36.63
C GLY A 96 -19.68 4.55 35.69
N SER A 97 -19.56 4.01 34.47
CA SER A 97 -18.52 4.44 33.52
C SER A 97 -18.76 5.84 32.99
N ALA A 98 -17.67 6.55 32.69
CA ALA A 98 -17.66 7.80 31.95
C ALA A 98 -18.35 7.64 30.58
N ILE A 99 -19.36 8.46 30.29
CA ILE A 99 -20.04 8.52 28.98
C ILE A 99 -19.76 9.87 28.30
N PRO A 100 -19.34 9.87 27.03
CA PRO A 100 -19.11 11.10 26.30
C PRO A 100 -20.42 11.84 25.97
N THR A 101 -20.40 13.17 25.89
CA THR A 101 -21.60 14.03 25.80
C THR A 101 -22.58 13.67 24.67
N ASN A 102 -22.07 13.11 23.56
CA ASN A 102 -22.84 12.75 22.36
C ASN A 102 -23.09 11.24 22.19
N ALA A 103 -22.85 10.40 23.19
CA ALA A 103 -23.16 8.98 23.10
C ALA A 103 -24.64 8.69 23.39
N SER A 104 -25.28 7.94 22.50
CA SER A 104 -26.64 7.42 22.66
C SER A 104 -26.70 6.17 23.55
N PHE A 105 -25.58 5.46 23.70
CA PHE A 105 -25.45 4.23 24.49
C PHE A 105 -24.13 4.22 25.26
N CYS A 106 -24.12 3.56 26.43
CA CYS A 106 -22.91 3.35 27.19
C CYS A 106 -21.98 2.38 26.44
N GLN A 107 -20.75 2.81 26.14
CA GLN A 107 -19.75 1.98 25.45
C GLN A 107 -19.22 0.81 26.31
N VAL A 108 -19.50 0.82 27.62
CA VAL A 108 -19.05 -0.20 28.56
C VAL A 108 -20.11 -1.28 28.81
N CYS A 109 -21.37 -0.89 29.04
CA CYS A 109 -22.43 -1.83 29.41
C CYS A 109 -23.59 -1.90 28.41
N GLY A 110 -23.62 -1.05 27.38
CA GLY A 110 -24.66 -1.04 26.35
C GLY A 110 -26.00 -0.45 26.77
N SER A 111 -26.15 0.07 28.00
CA SER A 111 -27.40 0.69 28.42
C SER A 111 -27.68 1.97 27.61
N PRO A 112 -28.94 2.26 27.26
CA PRO A 112 -29.30 3.52 26.61
C PRO A 112 -28.99 4.70 27.52
N VAL A 113 -28.49 5.77 26.93
CA VAL A 113 -28.22 7.04 27.61
C VAL A 113 -29.40 7.95 27.30
N LEU A 114 -30.18 8.29 28.33
CA LEU A 114 -31.29 9.22 28.17
C LEU A 114 -30.71 10.60 27.81
N PRO A 115 -31.04 11.19 26.65
CA PRO A 115 -30.79 12.62 26.44
C PRO A 115 -31.70 13.38 27.42
N GLU A 116 -31.09 14.29 28.18
CA GLU A 116 -31.80 15.23 29.05
C GLU A 116 -32.59 16.27 28.25
#